data_AF-A0A2D8S712-F1
#
_entry.id   AF-A0A2D8S712-F1
#
_cell.length_a   1.000
_cell.length_b   1.000
_cell.length_c   1.000
_cell.angle_alpha   90.00
_cell.angle_beta   90.00
_cell.angle_gamma   90.00
#
_symmetry.space_group_name_H-M   'P 1'
#
loop_
_entity.id
_entity.type
_entity.pdbx_description
1 polymer ?
#
loop_
_entity_poly.entity_id
_entity_poly.type
_entity_poly.pdbx_seq_one_letter_code
_entity_poly.pdbx_strand_id
1 'polypeptide(L)'
;MLAKQNAPDESIVGSVAYSFGIAPRITGFIFLTNMGKLYKLENKNPRTLGEKIEPAGQIADKNNFITFTRTTYGDDISQFFIAVTRTGEVFTSPDLNTWTAKDSVPIKK
;
A
#
# COMPACT_ATOMS: atom_id res chain seq x y z
N MET A 1 15.69 14.76 -11.77
CA MET A 1 16.59 14.62 -10.60
C MET A 1 15.76 14.06 -9.45
N LEU A 2 16.18 12.96 -8.83
CA LEU A 2 15.58 12.54 -7.55
C LEU A 2 15.91 13.62 -6.51
N ALA A 3 14.90 14.09 -5.79
CA ALA A 3 15.06 15.20 -4.85
C ALA A 3 16.11 14.86 -3.77
N LYS A 4 16.93 15.86 -3.40
CA LYS A 4 17.88 15.75 -2.28
C LYS A 4 17.12 15.50 -0.97
N GLN A 5 17.56 14.46 -0.27
CA GLN A 5 16.98 13.96 0.97
C GLN A 5 17.28 14.88 2.15
N ASN A 6 16.29 15.66 2.57
CA ASN A 6 16.03 15.88 3.98
C ASN A 6 14.78 15.07 4.27
N ALA A 7 14.90 13.76 4.48
CA ALA A 7 13.73 12.99 4.85
C ALA A 7 13.40 13.36 6.31
N PRO A 8 12.19 13.86 6.63
CA PRO A 8 11.66 13.80 7.98
C PRO A 8 11.64 12.32 8.45
N ASP A 9 11.23 12.02 9.69
CA ASP A 9 11.11 10.65 10.25
C ASP A 9 10.27 9.64 9.41
N GLU A 10 9.80 10.05 8.23
CA GLU A 10 9.07 9.28 7.24
C GLU A 10 10.00 8.53 6.27
N SER A 11 9.76 7.24 6.12
CA SER A 11 10.48 6.33 5.23
C SER A 11 9.50 5.38 4.55
N ILE A 12 9.85 4.89 3.35
CA ILE A 12 9.06 3.87 2.65
C ILE A 12 9.35 2.50 3.29
N VAL A 13 8.30 1.79 3.72
CA VAL A 13 8.41 0.50 4.40
C VAL A 13 7.90 -0.68 3.59
N GLY A 14 7.27 -0.42 2.45
CA GLY A 14 6.84 -1.47 1.54
C GLY A 14 6.20 -0.94 0.27
N SER A 15 6.10 -1.80 -0.72
CA SER A 15 5.35 -1.54 -1.94
C SER A 15 4.75 -2.83 -2.47
N VAL A 16 3.59 -2.72 -3.12
CA VAL A 16 2.93 -3.85 -3.79
C VAL A 16 2.38 -3.42 -5.14
N ALA A 17 2.38 -4.34 -6.10
CA ALA A 17 1.58 -4.17 -7.31
C ALA A 17 0.09 -4.32 -6.97
N TYR A 18 -0.80 -3.70 -7.75
CA TYR A 18 -2.25 -3.90 -7.65
C TYR A 18 -2.88 -4.09 -9.03
N SER A 19 -4.04 -4.73 -9.05
CA SER A 19 -4.89 -4.84 -10.23
C SER A 19 -6.36 -4.78 -9.82
N PHE A 20 -7.15 -3.92 -10.47
CA PHE A 20 -8.58 -3.76 -10.20
C PHE A 20 -9.41 -3.83 -11.48
N GLY A 21 -10.66 -4.27 -11.31
CA GLY A 21 -11.65 -4.33 -12.38
C GLY A 21 -11.45 -5.47 -13.37
N ILE A 22 -12.38 -5.56 -14.32
CA ILE A 22 -12.34 -6.48 -15.46
C ILE A 22 -11.84 -5.69 -16.68
N ALA A 23 -11.31 -6.37 -17.70
CA ALA A 23 -10.58 -5.79 -18.84
C ALA A 23 -11.19 -4.49 -19.44
N PRO A 24 -10.38 -3.43 -19.69
CA PRO A 24 -8.97 -3.31 -19.30
C PRO A 24 -8.83 -3.04 -17.80
N ARG A 25 -7.97 -3.82 -17.15
CA ARG A 25 -7.72 -3.71 -15.71
C ARG A 25 -6.97 -2.41 -15.38
N ILE A 26 -7.32 -1.77 -14.27
CA ILE A 26 -6.50 -0.71 -13.68
C ILE A 26 -5.37 -1.39 -12.92
N THR A 27 -4.12 -1.08 -13.25
CA THR A 27 -2.95 -1.72 -12.65
C THR A 27 -1.94 -0.67 -12.22
N GLY A 28 -1.08 -1.01 -11.29
CA GLY A 28 -0.04 -0.10 -10.83
C GLY A 28 0.71 -0.63 -9.63
N PHE A 29 1.43 0.26 -8.98
CA PHE A 29 2.11 0.01 -7.72
C PHE A 29 1.63 1.01 -6.67
N ILE A 30 1.56 0.56 -5.42
CA ILE A 30 1.29 1.43 -4.29
C ILE A 30 2.40 1.25 -3.25
N PHE A 31 2.83 2.36 -2.67
CA PHE A 31 3.92 2.49 -1.71
C PHE A 31 3.33 2.90 -0.37
N LEU A 32 3.83 2.31 0.71
CA LEU A 32 3.47 2.65 2.09
C LEU A 32 4.67 3.27 2.81
N THR A 33 4.43 4.37 3.51
CA THR A 33 5.40 4.93 4.45
C THR A 33 5.19 4.39 5.87
N ASN A 34 6.21 4.47 6.74
CA ASN A 34 6.06 4.14 8.17
C ASN A 34 4.98 5.00 8.86
N MET A 35 4.66 6.19 8.32
CA MET A 35 3.59 7.08 8.78
C MET A 35 2.20 6.75 8.22
N GLY A 36 2.04 5.61 7.55
CA GLY A 36 0.74 5.18 7.05
C GLY A 36 0.31 5.86 5.75
N LYS A 37 1.12 6.76 5.17
CA LYS A 37 0.78 7.46 3.93
C LYS A 37 0.96 6.52 2.75
N LEU A 38 0.03 6.64 1.80
CA LEU A 38 0.02 5.88 0.56
C LEU A 38 0.32 6.78 -0.61
N TYR A 39 1.16 6.28 -1.51
CA TYR A 39 1.46 6.90 -2.80
C TYR A 39 1.34 5.85 -3.90
N LYS A 40 0.81 6.19 -5.07
CA LYS A 40 0.63 5.25 -6.17
C LYS A 40 1.35 5.68 -7.44
N LEU A 41 1.86 4.70 -8.18
CA LEU A 41 2.24 4.82 -9.58
C LEU A 41 1.25 3.97 -10.38
N GLU A 42 0.21 4.62 -10.90
CA GLU A 42 -0.80 3.95 -11.72
C GLU A 42 -0.32 3.82 -13.16
N ASN A 43 -0.52 2.65 -13.77
CA ASN A 43 -0.17 2.42 -15.17
C ASN A 43 -1.13 3.14 -16.11
N LYS A 44 -0.62 3.67 -17.23
CA LYS A 44 -1.49 4.24 -18.30
C LYS A 44 -2.40 3.17 -18.89
N ASN A 45 -1.89 1.94 -18.97
CA ASN A 45 -2.60 0.74 -19.40
C ASN A 45 -1.85 -0.50 -18.87
N PRO A 46 -2.41 -1.72 -18.94
CA PRO A 46 -1.74 -2.91 -18.40
C PRO A 46 -0.34 -3.24 -18.94
N ARG A 47 0.11 -2.57 -20.01
CA ARG A 47 1.40 -2.78 -20.68
C ARG A 47 2.33 -1.57 -20.59
N THR A 48 1.92 -0.45 -20.00
CA THR A 48 2.70 0.80 -20.00
C THR A 48 2.57 1.51 -18.66
N LEU A 49 3.71 1.75 -18.02
CA LEU A 49 3.79 2.47 -16.74
C LEU A 49 3.23 3.90 -16.84
N GLY A 50 2.74 4.41 -15.72
CA GLY A 50 2.47 5.82 -15.53
C GLY A 50 3.74 6.66 -15.49
N GLU A 51 3.55 7.97 -15.43
CA GLU A 51 4.67 8.92 -15.43
C GLU A 51 4.97 9.52 -14.06
N LYS A 52 4.02 9.43 -13.11
CA LYS A 52 4.06 10.17 -11.85
C LYS A 52 3.64 9.29 -10.68
N ILE A 53 4.27 9.57 -9.55
CA ILE A 53 3.83 9.06 -8.25
C ILE A 53 2.92 10.10 -7.62
N GLU A 54 1.74 9.68 -7.20
CA GLU A 54 0.69 10.56 -6.68
C GLU A 54 0.24 10.12 -5.27
N PRO A 55 -0.17 11.05 -4.38
CA PRO A 55 -0.80 10.67 -3.12
C PRO A 55 -2.05 9.81 -3.36
N ALA A 56 -2.21 8.74 -2.57
CA ALA A 56 -3.31 7.80 -2.69
C ALA A 56 -4.19 7.70 -1.44
N GLY A 57 -3.71 8.17 -0.29
CA GLY A 57 -4.46 8.17 0.96
C GLY A 57 -3.59 7.90 2.18
N GLN A 58 -4.23 7.51 3.27
CA GLN A 58 -3.56 7.13 4.52
C GLN A 58 -4.29 5.95 5.16
N ILE A 59 -3.54 4.97 5.66
CA ILE A 59 -4.10 3.75 6.28
C ILE A 59 -4.74 4.07 7.64
N ALA A 60 -3.99 4.77 8.49
CA ALA A 60 -4.39 5.16 9.84
C ALA A 60 -3.42 6.24 10.36
N ASP A 61 -3.81 6.94 11.43
CA ASP A 61 -2.92 7.84 12.16
C ASP A 61 -1.97 7.05 13.07
N LYS A 62 -0.92 6.49 12.46
CA LYS A 62 0.14 5.69 13.10
C LYS A 62 1.48 6.00 12.43
N ASN A 63 2.58 5.88 13.17
CA ASN A 63 3.92 6.26 12.71
C ASN A 63 4.95 5.11 12.69
N ASN A 64 4.47 3.88 12.81
CA ASN A 64 5.30 2.70 13.02
C ASN A 64 4.90 1.52 12.11
N PHE A 65 4.36 1.76 10.92
CA PHE A 65 4.16 0.69 9.92
C PHE A 65 5.52 0.07 9.52
N ILE A 66 5.55 -1.24 9.33
CA ILE A 66 6.77 -2.00 8.99
C ILE A 66 6.56 -3.02 7.87
N THR A 67 5.33 -3.22 7.41
CA THR A 67 4.99 -4.22 6.40
C THR A 67 3.81 -3.76 5.58
N PHE A 68 3.87 -4.05 4.28
CA PHE A 68 2.78 -3.88 3.35
C PHE A 68 2.82 -5.01 2.33
N THR A 69 1.77 -5.82 2.26
CA THR A 69 1.67 -6.93 1.31
C THR A 69 0.22 -7.10 0.84
N ARG A 70 -0.02 -8.05 -0.06
CA ARG A 70 -1.36 -8.41 -0.54
C ARG A 70 -1.49 -9.89 -0.86
N THR A 71 -2.73 -10.37 -0.97
CA THR A 71 -3.03 -11.66 -1.59
C THR A 71 -2.93 -11.59 -3.11
N THR A 72 -2.94 -12.76 -3.76
CA THR A 72 -2.98 -12.88 -5.23
C THR A 72 -4.28 -12.30 -5.80
N TYR A 73 -4.25 -11.93 -7.08
CA TYR A 73 -5.44 -11.51 -7.83
C TYR A 73 -5.66 -12.43 -9.03
N GLY A 74 -6.90 -12.86 -9.24
CA GLY A 74 -7.29 -13.74 -10.34
C GLY A 74 -8.80 -13.71 -10.57
N ASP A 75 -9.28 -14.44 -11.56
CA ASP A 75 -10.68 -14.36 -11.99
C ASP A 75 -11.67 -14.76 -10.88
N ASP A 76 -11.29 -15.72 -10.03
CA ASP A 76 -12.07 -16.15 -8.86
C ASP A 76 -11.40 -15.78 -7.51
N ILE A 77 -10.36 -14.94 -7.54
CA ILE A 77 -9.57 -14.60 -6.34
C ILE A 77 -9.47 -13.09 -6.19
N SER A 78 -10.10 -12.56 -5.15
CA SER A 78 -9.96 -11.17 -4.73
C SER A 78 -8.57 -10.90 -4.13
N GLN A 79 -7.99 -9.77 -4.51
CA GLN A 79 -6.84 -9.23 -3.81
C GLN A 79 -7.30 -8.51 -2.54
N PHE A 80 -6.56 -8.71 -1.46
CA PHE A 80 -6.69 -7.94 -0.24
C PHE A 80 -5.32 -7.46 0.18
N PHE A 81 -5.27 -6.23 0.64
CA PHE A 81 -4.07 -5.58 1.11
C PHE A 81 -3.99 -5.68 2.62
N ILE A 82 -2.78 -5.84 3.14
CA ILE A 82 -2.52 -5.88 4.58
C ILE A 82 -1.32 -4.98 4.90
N ALA A 83 -1.47 -4.18 5.95
CA ALA A 83 -0.39 -3.39 6.52
C ALA A 83 -0.30 -3.69 8.01
N VAL A 84 0.93 -3.76 8.52
CA VAL A 84 1.18 -4.15 9.92
C VAL A 84 2.10 -3.14 10.59
N THR A 85 1.75 -2.72 11.80
CA THR A 85 2.59 -1.87 12.62
C THR A 85 3.62 -2.68 13.41
N ARG A 86 4.67 -2.03 13.89
CA ARG A 86 5.69 -2.63 14.75
C ARG A 86 5.12 -3.19 16.06
N THR A 87 3.98 -2.65 16.50
CA THR A 87 3.23 -3.13 17.68
C THR A 87 2.30 -4.30 17.38
N GLY A 88 2.26 -4.76 16.12
CA GLY A 88 1.48 -5.91 15.70
C GLY A 88 0.06 -5.59 15.23
N GLU A 89 -0.38 -4.32 15.24
CA GLU A 89 -1.71 -3.95 14.75
C GLU A 89 -1.81 -4.22 13.24
N VAL A 90 -2.85 -4.92 12.83
CA VAL A 90 -3.08 -5.37 11.46
C VAL A 90 -4.24 -4.59 10.85
N PHE A 91 -3.97 -3.95 9.71
CA PHE A 91 -4.95 -3.22 8.92
C PHE A 91 -5.15 -3.91 7.57
N THR A 92 -6.40 -4.02 7.13
CA THR A 92 -6.73 -4.64 5.84
C THR A 92 -7.56 -3.71 4.97
N SER A 93 -7.40 -3.83 3.65
CA SER A 93 -8.21 -3.12 2.66
C SER A 93 -8.48 -3.99 1.43
N PRO A 94 -9.70 -3.99 0.87
CA PRO A 94 -9.97 -4.62 -0.43
C PRO A 94 -9.63 -3.71 -1.62
N ASP A 95 -9.53 -2.39 -1.42
CA ASP A 95 -9.59 -1.38 -2.49
C ASP A 95 -8.51 -0.29 -2.42
N LEU A 96 -7.62 -0.35 -1.42
CA LEU A 96 -6.58 0.65 -1.08
C LEU A 96 -7.11 2.00 -0.58
N ASN A 97 -8.42 2.20 -0.55
CA ASN A 97 -9.06 3.45 -0.11
C ASN A 97 -9.64 3.31 1.30
N THR A 98 -10.34 2.20 1.55
CA THR A 98 -11.00 1.92 2.83
C THR A 98 -10.18 0.92 3.63
N TRP A 99 -9.78 1.32 4.83
CA TRP A 99 -8.92 0.54 5.72
C TRP A 99 -9.64 0.20 7.01
N THR A 100 -9.53 -1.05 7.45
CA THR A 100 -10.12 -1.55 8.69
C THR A 100 -9.02 -2.10 9.58
N ALA A 101 -8.96 -1.66 10.85
CA ALA A 101 -8.18 -2.33 11.88
C ALA A 101 -8.81 -3.71 12.14
N LYS A 102 -8.13 -4.77 11.71
CA LYS A 102 -8.71 -6.11 11.62
C LYS A 102 -8.42 -6.96 12.85
N ASP A 103 -7.16 -6.95 13.30
CA ASP A 103 -6.68 -7.75 14.43
C ASP A 103 -5.29 -7.25 14.88
N SER A 104 -4.65 -7.97 15.80
CA SER A 104 -3.26 -7.75 16.19
C SER A 104 -2.47 -9.05 16.30
N VAL A 105 -1.25 -9.05 15.79
CA VAL A 105 -0.28 -10.12 16.05
C VAL A 105 0.26 -9.93 17.48
N PRO A 106 0.23 -10.95 18.35
CA PRO A 106 0.68 -10.83 19.72
C PRO A 106 2.21 -10.78 19.80
N ILE A 107 2.78 -9.58 19.60
CA ILE A 107 4.21 -9.34 19.74
C ILE A 107 4.53 -9.09 21.22
N LYS A 108 5.37 -9.94 21.80
CA LYS A 108 5.94 -9.71 23.13
C LYS A 108 7.15 -8.77 22.98
N LYS A 109 7.18 -7.71 23.79
CA LYS A 109 8.33 -6.79 23.87
C LYS A 109 9.52 -7.47 24.51
#